data_AF-A0A3P9NDE8-F1
#
_entry.id   AF-A0A3P9NDE8-F1
#
_cell.length_a   1.000
_cell.length_b   1.000
_cell.length_c   1.000
_cell.angle_alpha   90.00
_cell.angle_beta   90.00
_cell.angle_gamma   90.00
#
_symmetry.space_group_name_H-M   'P 1'
#
loop_
_entity.id
_entity.type
_entity.pdbx_description
1 polymer ?
#
loop_
_entity_poly.entity_id
_entity_poly.type
_entity_poly.pdbx_seq_one_letter_code
_entity_poly.pdbx_strand_id
1 'polypeptide(L)'
;LDNYVVIFPLVSNVAFGFILMGLEKLVELEFECPCNPTWNGAFSSAFFIIPAVMAFTLMQIIQGCRCNVWCRKMVSLSSFVPAVVWLILLFLDGQYFACAMTDWDGRFVLVDKAAPQKWCEPVTEGDVTPQELMLRSQRLFVFSQVSGI
;
A
#
# COMPACT_ATOMS: atom_id res chain seq x y z
N LEU A 1 10.15 -35.11 -7.45
CA LEU A 1 11.04 -34.12 -6.82
C LEU A 1 10.58 -32.69 -7.15
N ASP A 2 10.04 -32.46 -8.35
CA ASP A 2 9.53 -31.15 -8.81
C ASP A 2 8.40 -30.57 -7.94
N ASN A 3 7.47 -31.39 -7.46
CA ASN A 3 6.39 -30.91 -6.58
C ASN A 3 6.92 -30.27 -5.28
N TYR A 4 7.99 -30.80 -4.68
CA TYR A 4 8.54 -30.27 -3.42
C TYR A 4 9.22 -28.91 -3.61
N VAL A 5 9.80 -28.67 -4.79
CA VAL A 5 10.51 -27.43 -5.15
C VAL A 5 9.52 -26.28 -5.40
N VAL A 6 8.32 -26.57 -5.90
CA VAL A 6 7.26 -25.56 -6.14
C VAL A 6 6.43 -25.28 -4.88
N ILE A 7 6.22 -26.28 -4.01
CA ILE A 7 5.42 -26.12 -2.78
C ILE A 7 6.08 -25.19 -1.77
N PHE A 8 7.41 -25.24 -1.61
CA PHE A 8 8.13 -24.42 -0.63
C PHE A 8 8.01 -22.89 -0.84
N PRO A 9 8.27 -22.34 -2.05
CA PRO A 9 8.07 -20.91 -2.32
C PRO A 9 6.59 -20.51 -2.29
N LEU A 10 5.68 -21.41 -2.65
CA LEU A 10 4.23 -21.16 -2.59
C LEU A 10 3.75 -20.99 -1.14
N VAL A 11 4.10 -21.94 -0.26
CA VAL A 11 3.75 -21.88 1.18
C VAL A 11 4.37 -20.65 1.84
N SER A 12 5.62 -20.33 1.51
CA SER A 12 6.29 -19.13 2.00
C SER A 12 5.57 -17.85 1.56
N ASN A 13 5.23 -17.73 0.28
CA ASN A 13 4.52 -16.55 -0.24
C ASN A 13 3.12 -16.38 0.36
N VAL A 14 2.39 -17.49 0.60
CA VAL A 14 1.09 -17.44 1.27
C VAL A 14 1.23 -16.90 2.71
N ALA A 15 2.20 -17.42 3.47
CA ALA A 15 2.48 -16.93 4.82
C ALA A 15 2.88 -15.45 4.83
N PHE A 16 3.75 -15.04 3.91
CA PHE A 16 4.12 -13.64 3.73
C PHE A 16 2.93 -12.76 3.36
N GLY A 17 1.99 -13.24 2.53
CA GLY A 17 0.76 -12.53 2.21
C GLY A 17 -0.08 -12.22 3.44
N PHE A 18 -0.29 -13.20 4.34
CA PHE A 18 -1.00 -12.97 5.59
C PHE A 18 -0.29 -11.98 6.51
N ILE A 19 1.05 -12.08 6.61
CA ILE A 19 1.86 -11.14 7.40
C ILE A 19 1.74 -9.73 6.83
N LEU A 20 1.84 -9.56 5.52
CA LEU A 20 1.71 -8.27 4.85
C LEU A 20 0.31 -7.67 5.02
N MET A 21 -0.74 -8.49 4.98
CA MET A 21 -2.10 -8.04 5.28
C MET A 21 -2.25 -7.56 6.74
N GLY A 22 -1.66 -8.28 7.70
CA GLY A 22 -1.64 -7.84 9.09
C GLY A 22 -0.87 -6.53 9.29
N LEU A 23 0.29 -6.40 8.63
CA LEU A 23 1.09 -5.18 8.64
C LEU A 23 0.36 -4.00 8.00
N GLU A 24 -0.35 -4.21 6.89
CA GLU A 24 -1.13 -3.15 6.24
C GLU A 24 -2.18 -2.60 7.20
N LYS A 25 -2.92 -3.45 7.93
CA LYS A 25 -3.91 -3.00 8.92
C LYS A 25 -3.28 -2.24 10.10
N LEU A 26 -2.07 -2.59 10.49
CA LEU A 26 -1.33 -1.87 11.53
C LEU A 26 -0.88 -0.49 11.05
N VAL A 27 -0.29 -0.41 9.84
CA VAL A 27 0.14 0.85 9.26
C VAL A 27 -1.07 1.74 8.98
N GLU A 28 -2.18 1.18 8.48
CA GLU A 28 -3.43 1.92 8.26
C GLU A 28 -3.92 2.56 9.55
N LEU A 29 -3.84 1.85 10.68
CA LEU A 29 -4.28 2.35 11.98
C LEU A 29 -3.44 3.54 12.46
N GLU A 30 -2.14 3.52 12.23
CA GLU A 30 -1.20 4.59 12.63
C GLU A 30 -1.06 5.71 11.58
N PHE A 31 -1.55 5.50 10.36
CA PHE A 31 -1.37 6.45 9.27
C PHE A 31 -2.24 7.70 9.44
N GLU A 32 -1.57 8.84 9.53
CA GLU A 32 -2.16 10.17 9.54
C GLU A 32 -1.55 11.00 8.39
N CYS A 33 -2.40 11.47 7.47
CA CYS A 33 -1.93 12.31 6.36
C CYS A 33 -1.57 13.71 6.91
N PRO A 34 -0.38 14.26 6.58
CA PRO A 34 0.00 15.59 7.06
C PRO A 34 -0.84 16.72 6.45
N CYS A 35 -1.62 16.44 5.42
CA CYS A 35 -2.51 17.38 4.73
C CYS A 35 -1.79 18.69 4.35
N ASN A 36 -0.57 18.57 3.84
CA ASN A 36 0.23 19.65 3.27
C ASN A 36 0.73 19.23 1.88
N PRO A 37 0.41 19.97 0.82
CA PRO A 37 0.67 19.57 -0.57
C PRO A 37 2.16 19.35 -0.87
N THR A 38 3.06 20.00 -0.12
CA THR A 38 4.51 19.84 -0.29
C THR A 38 5.01 18.48 0.19
N TRP A 39 4.37 17.92 1.23
CA TRP A 39 4.83 16.72 1.93
C TRP A 39 3.92 15.50 1.74
N ASN A 40 2.65 15.69 1.37
CA ASN A 40 1.66 14.64 1.18
C ASN A 40 2.17 13.51 0.28
N GLY A 41 2.69 13.86 -0.90
CA GLY A 41 3.21 12.88 -1.87
C GLY A 41 4.47 12.17 -1.37
N ALA A 42 5.43 12.89 -0.80
CA ALA A 42 6.68 12.32 -0.32
C ALA A 42 6.46 11.39 0.89
N PHE A 43 5.64 11.82 1.85
CA PHE A 43 5.32 11.05 3.04
C PHE A 43 4.52 9.79 2.69
N SER A 44 3.46 9.92 1.90
CA SER A 44 2.64 8.78 1.49
C SER A 44 3.42 7.77 0.63
N SER A 45 4.21 8.24 -0.34
CA SER A 45 4.99 7.35 -1.22
C SER A 45 6.04 6.53 -0.45
N ALA A 46 6.56 7.03 0.67
CA ALA A 46 7.48 6.27 1.51
C ALA A 46 6.85 4.95 2.03
N PHE A 47 5.55 4.96 2.36
CA PHE A 47 4.82 3.75 2.78
C PHE A 47 4.58 2.75 1.65
N PHE A 48 4.56 3.20 0.39
CA PHE A 48 4.54 2.30 -0.76
C PHE A 48 5.90 1.65 -0.98
N ILE A 49 6.98 2.43 -0.92
CA ILE A 49 8.31 1.98 -1.33
C ILE A 49 9.03 1.18 -0.24
N ILE A 50 9.05 1.66 1.00
CA ILE A 50 9.87 1.07 2.08
C ILE A 50 9.45 -0.40 2.35
N PRO A 51 8.17 -0.72 2.63
CA PRO A 51 7.79 -2.09 2.95
C PRO A 51 7.86 -3.01 1.74
N ALA A 52 7.62 -2.50 0.52
CA ALA A 52 7.80 -3.28 -0.71
C ALA A 52 9.27 -3.70 -0.91
N VAL A 53 10.22 -2.77 -0.73
CA VAL A 53 11.66 -3.07 -0.83
C VAL A 53 12.12 -4.00 0.31
N MET A 54 11.63 -3.78 1.53
CA MET A 54 11.92 -4.66 2.67
C MET A 54 11.40 -6.09 2.42
N ALA A 55 10.16 -6.25 1.99
CA ALA A 55 9.59 -7.57 1.69
C ALA A 55 10.34 -8.26 0.53
N PHE A 56 10.68 -7.52 -0.52
CA PHE A 56 11.46 -8.03 -1.65
C PHE A 56 12.84 -8.52 -1.20
N THR A 57 13.58 -7.72 -0.44
CA THR A 57 14.93 -8.08 0.05
C THR A 57 14.90 -9.26 1.02
N LEU A 58 13.93 -9.31 1.95
CA LEU A 58 13.75 -10.46 2.85
C LEU A 58 13.49 -11.75 2.07
N MET A 59 12.65 -11.70 1.04
CA MET A 59 12.36 -12.87 0.21
C MET A 59 13.60 -13.33 -0.56
N GLN A 60 14.40 -12.40 -1.09
CA GLN A 60 15.68 -12.72 -1.74
C GLN A 60 16.67 -13.38 -0.79
N ILE A 61 16.76 -12.93 0.48
CA ILE A 61 17.62 -13.54 1.50
C ILE A 61 17.17 -14.97 1.82
N ILE A 62 15.87 -15.17 2.03
CA ILE A 62 15.29 -16.49 2.35
C ILE A 62 15.49 -17.48 1.20
N GLN A 63 15.30 -17.03 -0.04
CA GLN A 63 15.46 -17.86 -1.23
C GLN A 63 16.93 -18.06 -1.64
N GLY A 64 17.79 -17.07 -1.39
CA GLY A 64 19.23 -17.10 -1.71
C GLY A 64 20.04 -18.13 -0.92
N CYS A 65 19.54 -18.58 0.23
CA CYS A 65 20.19 -19.63 1.02
C CYS A 65 20.18 -21.02 0.37
N ARG A 66 19.46 -21.27 -0.75
CA ARG A 66 19.29 -22.63 -1.30
C ARG A 66 19.04 -22.69 -2.81
N CYS A 67 19.92 -22.29 -3.76
CA CYS A 67 19.73 -22.76 -5.17
C CYS A 67 20.82 -22.51 -6.25
N ASN A 68 20.87 -23.45 -7.24
CA ASN A 68 21.62 -23.40 -8.52
C ASN A 68 20.97 -22.51 -9.61
N VAL A 69 21.67 -22.28 -10.74
CA VAL A 69 21.37 -21.26 -11.79
C VAL A 69 19.92 -21.26 -12.33
N TRP A 70 19.30 -22.42 -12.58
CA TRP A 70 17.92 -22.48 -13.12
C TRP A 70 16.86 -22.07 -12.10
N CYS A 71 17.10 -22.41 -10.83
CA CYS A 71 16.26 -22.01 -9.72
C CYS A 71 16.35 -20.50 -9.45
N ARG A 72 17.49 -19.85 -9.78
CA ARG A 72 17.68 -18.40 -9.67
C ARG A 72 16.62 -17.58 -10.43
N LYS A 73 16.15 -18.05 -11.60
CA LYS A 73 15.17 -17.32 -12.43
C LYS A 73 13.74 -17.42 -11.89
N MET A 74 13.34 -18.58 -11.37
CA MET A 74 12.02 -18.79 -10.74
C MET A 74 11.94 -18.16 -9.34
N VAL A 75 13.02 -18.28 -8.55
CA VAL A 75 13.27 -17.54 -7.29
C VAL A 75 13.10 -16.04 -7.54
N SER A 76 13.77 -15.50 -8.57
CA SER A 76 13.69 -14.09 -8.91
C SER A 76 12.26 -13.60 -9.12
N LEU A 77 11.39 -14.34 -9.81
CA LEU A 77 9.99 -13.94 -10.03
C LEU A 77 9.14 -14.09 -8.76
N SER A 78 9.32 -15.19 -8.02
CA SER A 78 8.57 -15.44 -6.79
C SER A 78 8.89 -14.45 -5.67
N SER A 79 10.08 -13.85 -5.69
CA SER A 79 10.50 -12.81 -4.74
C SER A 79 9.80 -11.47 -4.92
N PHE A 80 9.23 -11.19 -6.10
CA PHE A 80 8.42 -9.99 -6.31
C PHE A 80 6.99 -10.13 -5.79
N VAL A 81 6.51 -11.36 -5.55
CA VAL A 81 5.13 -11.61 -5.11
C VAL A 81 4.79 -10.84 -3.83
N PRO A 82 5.61 -10.87 -2.75
CA PRO A 82 5.35 -10.09 -1.55
C PRO A 82 5.30 -8.57 -1.80
N ALA A 83 6.18 -8.05 -2.65
CA ALA A 83 6.20 -6.63 -2.99
C ALA A 83 4.96 -6.21 -3.80
N VAL A 84 4.55 -7.03 -4.77
CA VAL A 84 3.34 -6.78 -5.57
C VAL A 84 2.09 -6.86 -4.69
N VAL A 85 1.99 -7.88 -3.84
CA VAL A 85 0.87 -8.01 -2.88
C VAL A 85 0.79 -6.79 -1.97
N TRP A 86 1.93 -6.30 -1.45
CA TRP A 86 1.95 -5.09 -0.63
C TRP A 86 1.38 -3.86 -1.36
N LEU A 87 1.82 -3.63 -2.60
CA LEU A 87 1.31 -2.52 -3.40
C LEU A 87 -0.20 -2.65 -3.66
N ILE A 88 -0.67 -3.86 -4.02
CA ILE A 88 -2.09 -4.12 -4.22
C ILE A 88 -2.90 -3.81 -2.95
N LEU A 89 -2.43 -4.26 -1.78
CA LEU A 89 -3.12 -3.98 -0.51
C LEU A 89 -3.23 -2.47 -0.24
N LEU A 90 -2.16 -1.70 -0.43
CA LEU A 90 -2.19 -0.24 -0.27
C LEU A 90 -3.08 0.46 -1.30
N PHE A 91 -3.14 -0.03 -2.54
CA PHE A 91 -4.04 0.51 -3.56
C PHE A 91 -5.50 0.19 -3.26
N LEU A 92 -5.79 -1.01 -2.74
CA LEU A 92 -7.13 -1.42 -2.32
C LEU A 92 -7.63 -0.61 -1.12
N ASP A 93 -6.76 -0.30 -0.17
CA ASP A 93 -7.09 0.64 0.92
C ASP A 93 -7.27 2.08 0.40
N GLY A 94 -6.34 2.52 -0.45
CA GLY A 94 -6.45 3.78 -1.20
C GLY A 94 -6.26 5.06 -0.39
N GLN A 95 -6.13 4.98 0.94
CA GLN A 95 -5.91 6.15 1.82
C GLN A 95 -4.56 6.82 1.52
N TYR A 96 -3.52 6.02 1.33
CA TYR A 96 -2.20 6.47 0.94
C TYR A 96 -2.23 7.15 -0.43
N PHE A 97 -2.89 6.52 -1.42
CA PHE A 97 -3.01 7.10 -2.77
C PHE A 97 -3.80 8.41 -2.76
N ALA A 98 -4.91 8.46 -2.03
CA ALA A 98 -5.72 9.66 -1.85
C ALA A 98 -4.91 10.79 -1.18
N CYS A 99 -4.15 10.49 -0.12
CA CYS A 99 -3.25 11.45 0.51
C CYS A 99 -2.18 11.94 -0.48
N ALA A 100 -1.55 11.05 -1.24
CA ALA A 100 -0.52 11.43 -2.22
C ALA A 100 -1.04 12.35 -3.33
N MET A 101 -2.31 12.20 -3.72
CA MET A 101 -2.98 13.03 -4.74
C MET A 101 -3.65 14.29 -4.17
N THR A 102 -3.65 14.46 -2.84
CA THR A 102 -4.27 15.60 -2.18
C THR A 102 -3.37 16.84 -2.33
N ASP A 103 -3.86 17.83 -3.07
CA ASP A 103 -3.18 19.08 -3.44
C ASP A 103 -3.57 20.28 -2.56
N TRP A 104 -4.41 20.08 -1.53
CA TRP A 104 -4.84 21.12 -0.61
C TRP A 104 -4.26 20.97 0.80
N ASP A 105 -4.05 22.11 1.46
CA ASP A 105 -3.79 22.16 2.90
C ASP A 105 -5.09 21.89 3.68
N GLY A 106 -4.99 21.09 4.72
CA GLY A 106 -6.15 20.68 5.50
C GLY A 106 -5.80 20.19 6.88
N ARG A 107 -6.83 19.80 7.62
CA ARG A 107 -6.73 19.12 8.90
C ARG A 107 -7.15 17.67 8.69
N PHE A 108 -6.34 16.75 9.17
CA PHE A 108 -6.70 15.33 9.17
C PHE A 108 -7.90 15.11 10.09
N VAL A 109 -8.98 14.53 9.56
CA VAL A 109 -10.19 14.22 10.31
C VAL A 109 -10.66 12.80 10.06
N LEU A 110 -11.15 12.18 11.13
CA LEU A 110 -11.86 10.91 11.09
C LEU A 110 -13.36 11.21 11.17
N VAL A 111 -14.12 10.90 10.11
CA VAL A 111 -15.58 11.07 10.14
C VAL A 111 -16.22 9.71 10.37
N ASP A 112 -16.82 9.53 11.55
CA ASP A 112 -17.61 8.35 11.89
C ASP A 112 -18.97 8.41 11.16
N LYS A 113 -19.01 7.88 9.93
CA LYS A 113 -20.24 7.47 9.24
C LYS A 113 -20.35 5.94 9.29
N ALA A 114 -21.36 5.37 8.62
CA ALA A 114 -21.53 3.92 8.52
C ALA A 114 -20.27 3.17 7.99
N ALA A 115 -19.35 3.89 7.32
CA ALA A 115 -17.96 3.51 7.13
C ALA A 115 -17.07 4.68 7.63
N PRO A 116 -16.12 4.45 8.56
CA PRO A 116 -15.21 5.50 9.04
C PRO A 116 -14.35 6.01 7.87
N GLN A 117 -14.41 7.31 7.59
CA GLN A 117 -13.70 7.90 6.45
C GLN A 117 -12.61 8.86 6.95
N LYS A 118 -11.34 8.48 6.70
CA LYS A 118 -10.15 9.31 6.92
C LYS A 118 -9.93 10.23 5.72
N TRP A 119 -9.86 11.54 5.95
CA TRP A 119 -9.57 12.50 4.88
C TRP A 119 -9.01 13.81 5.40
N CYS A 120 -8.48 14.62 4.48
CA CYS A 120 -7.98 15.98 4.76
C CYS A 120 -9.10 17.00 4.57
N GLU A 121 -9.67 17.49 5.67
CA GLU A 121 -10.68 18.56 5.67
C GLU A 121 -10.00 19.91 5.38
N PRO A 122 -10.41 20.67 4.36
CA PRO A 122 -9.81 21.97 4.06
C PRO A 122 -10.06 22.97 5.20
N VAL A 123 -9.01 23.69 5.62
CA VAL A 123 -9.11 24.72 6.69
C VAL A 123 -9.52 26.09 6.12
N THR A 124 -9.32 26.30 4.82
CA THR A 124 -9.57 27.57 4.13
C THR A 124 -10.87 27.49 3.33
N GLU A 125 -11.75 28.50 3.44
CA GLU A 125 -12.82 28.74 2.45
C GLU A 125 -12.17 29.14 1.11
N GLY A 126 -11.79 28.14 0.32
CA GLY A 126 -11.44 28.33 -1.08
C GLY A 126 -12.67 28.45 -1.96
N ASP A 127 -12.46 28.59 -3.26
CA ASP A 127 -13.52 28.62 -4.31
C ASP A 127 -14.36 27.32 -4.37
N VAL A 128 -13.89 26.25 -3.73
CA VAL A 128 -14.45 24.89 -3.80
C VAL A 128 -15.11 24.52 -2.48
N THR A 129 -16.30 23.93 -2.56
CA THR A 129 -17.04 23.53 -1.37
C THR A 129 -16.43 22.28 -0.73
N PRO A 130 -16.49 22.11 0.61
CA PRO A 130 -16.01 20.90 1.29
C PRO A 130 -16.67 19.61 0.77
N GLN A 131 -17.91 19.71 0.28
CA GLN A 131 -18.66 18.60 -0.31
C GLN A 131 -18.05 18.11 -1.63
N GLU A 132 -17.61 19.03 -2.49
CA GLU A 132 -16.93 18.68 -3.75
C GLU A 132 -15.58 18.02 -3.51
N LEU A 133 -14.83 18.50 -2.51
CA LEU A 133 -13.54 17.92 -2.11
C LEU A 133 -13.71 16.52 -1.49
N MET A 134 -14.78 16.31 -0.72
CA MET A 134 -15.15 14.98 -0.23
C MET A 134 -15.45 14.02 -1.40
N LEU A 135 -16.20 14.48 -2.41
CA LEU A 135 -16.52 13.67 -3.59
C LEU A 135 -15.27 13.38 -4.46
N ARG A 136 -14.35 14.34 -4.57
CA ARG A 136 -13.04 14.15 -5.22
C ARG A 136 -12.21 13.10 -4.50
N SER A 137 -12.19 13.15 -3.15
CA SER A 137 -11.50 12.16 -2.33
C SER A 137 -12.08 10.77 -2.54
N GLN A 138 -13.41 10.61 -2.53
CA GLN A 138 -14.10 9.35 -2.85
C GLN A 138 -13.75 8.81 -4.25
N ARG A 139 -13.66 9.67 -5.27
CA ARG A 139 -13.18 9.25 -6.60
C ARG A 139 -11.74 8.75 -6.57
N LEU A 140 -10.85 9.39 -5.82
CA LEU A 140 -9.46 8.95 -5.68
C LEU A 140 -9.37 7.57 -5.03
N PHE A 141 -10.19 7.28 -4.03
CA PHE A 141 -10.29 5.93 -3.44
C PHE A 141 -10.71 4.88 -4.46
N VAL A 142 -11.74 5.15 -5.27
CA VAL A 142 -12.21 4.22 -6.30
C VAL A 142 -11.14 4.04 -7.39
N PHE A 143 -10.51 5.13 -7.81
CA PHE A 143 -9.44 5.09 -8.81
C PHE A 143 -8.23 4.27 -8.32
N SER A 144 -7.89 4.42 -7.05
CA SER A 144 -6.85 3.62 -6.40
C SER A 144 -7.19 2.13 -6.42
N GLN A 145 -8.41 1.77 -6.00
CA GLN A 145 -8.87 0.37 -6.01
C GLN A 145 -8.84 -0.24 -7.41
N VAL A 146 -9.27 0.51 -8.43
CA VAL A 146 -9.21 0.06 -9.83
C VAL A 146 -7.77 -0.09 -10.31
N SER A 147 -6.85 0.78 -9.85
CA SER A 147 -5.43 0.69 -10.22
C SER A 147 -4.70 -0.48 -9.53
N GLY A 148 -5.22 -0.96 -8.41
CA GLY A 148 -4.68 -2.08 -7.66
C GLY A 148 -5.13 -3.47 -8.13
N ILE A 149 -6.13 -3.55 -9.02
CA ILE A 149 -6.67 -4.81 -9.59
C ILE A 149 -6.10 -5.03 -10.99
#